data_AF-G1PM70-F1
#
_entry.id   AF-G1PM70-F1
#
_cell.length_a   1.000
_cell.length_b   1.000
_cell.length_c   1.000
_cell.angle_alpha   90.00
_cell.angle_beta   90.00
_cell.angle_gamma   90.00
#
_symmetry.space_group_name_H-M   'P 1'
#
loop_
_entity.id
_entity.type
_entity.pdbx_description
1 polymer ?
#
loop_
_entity_poly.entity_id
_entity_poly.type
_entity_poly.pdbx_seq_one_letter_code
_entity_poly.pdbx_strand_id
1 'polypeptide(L)'
;EKLIAYQREFLALKERLRIAEHRISQRSSELSAIVQQFRRVGAETNGSKDTLNTFSDNTLKLLKELTGKKSLHVPSIYYHLPHLLQNEGSLQPAVQIGNGRTGVSIVMGIPTVKREVKSYLVETLHSLIDNLYPEEKLDCVIVVFIGETDIDYVHGVIANLEKEFSKEISSGLVEIISPPGSYYPDLTNLKTTFGDSKERVRWRTKQNLDYCFLMMYAQEKGIYYIQLEDDIIAKPNYFNTIKNFALQLSSEEWMILEFSQLGFIGKMFQAPDLTLIVEFIFMFYKEKPIDWLLDHILWVKVCNPEKDAKHCDRQKANLRIRFRPSLFQHVGLHSSLTGKLQKLTDKDYMKPLLLKIHVNPPAEVSTSLKVYQGHTLEKTYMGEDFFWAITPTAGDYILFKFDKPVNVESYLFHSGNQEHPGDILLNTSVEVLPFKSEGLEISKETKDKRLEDGYFRIGKFENGVAEGMVDPSLNPIAAFRLSVIQNSAVWAILNEIHIKKVTN
;
A
#
# COMPACT_ATOMS: atom_id res chain seq x y z
N GLU A 1 -33.48 10.24 -1.04
CA GLU A 1 -32.09 10.74 -1.23
C GLU A 1 -31.11 9.66 -1.68
N LYS A 2 -30.91 8.54 -0.97
CA LYS A 2 -30.01 7.44 -1.39
C LYS A 2 -30.28 6.89 -2.81
N LEU A 3 -31.54 6.76 -3.21
CA LEU A 3 -31.91 6.26 -4.55
C LEU A 3 -31.48 7.21 -5.69
N ILE A 4 -31.48 8.52 -5.43
CA ILE A 4 -31.09 9.54 -6.40
C ILE A 4 -29.56 9.60 -6.54
N ALA A 5 -28.83 9.36 -5.45
CA ALA A 5 -27.38 9.21 -5.47
C ALA A 5 -26.95 8.00 -6.31
N TYR A 6 -27.58 6.83 -6.09
CA TYR A 6 -27.32 5.64 -6.91
C TYR A 6 -27.67 5.81 -8.39
N GLN A 7 -28.75 6.55 -8.71
CA GLN A 7 -29.07 6.88 -10.11
C GLN A 7 -28.00 7.74 -10.78
N ARG A 8 -27.43 8.71 -10.05
CA ARG A 8 -26.35 9.57 -10.56
C ARG A 8 -25.06 8.79 -10.76
N GLU A 9 -24.70 7.92 -9.81
CA GLU A 9 -23.54 7.02 -9.94
C GLU A 9 -23.69 6.06 -11.11
N PHE A 10 -24.88 5.48 -11.29
CA PHE A 10 -25.16 4.59 -12.42
C PHE A 10 -25.11 5.32 -13.77
N LEU A 11 -25.59 6.57 -13.85
CA LEU A 11 -25.47 7.42 -15.03
C LEU A 11 -24.01 7.78 -15.34
N ALA A 12 -23.21 8.11 -14.33
CA ALA A 12 -21.79 8.41 -14.50
C ALA A 12 -20.98 7.16 -14.90
N LEU A 13 -21.32 5.98 -14.35
CA LEU A 13 -20.73 4.70 -14.73
C LEU A 13 -21.08 4.35 -16.18
N LYS A 14 -22.35 4.55 -16.58
CA LYS A 14 -22.82 4.34 -17.94
C LYS A 14 -22.12 5.26 -18.94
N GLU A 15 -21.85 6.51 -18.58
CA GLU A 15 -21.14 7.44 -19.45
C GLU A 15 -19.64 7.11 -19.57
N ARG A 16 -18.98 6.73 -18.46
CA ARG A 16 -17.60 6.22 -18.49
C ARG A 16 -17.48 4.95 -19.33
N LEU A 17 -18.42 4.03 -19.18
CA LEU A 17 -18.48 2.81 -19.99
C LEU A 17 -18.68 3.15 -21.46
N ARG A 18 -19.59 4.09 -21.80
CA ARG A 18 -19.82 4.54 -23.18
C ARG A 18 -18.58 5.17 -23.81
N ILE A 19 -17.81 5.96 -23.06
CA ILE A 19 -16.56 6.56 -23.53
C ILE A 19 -15.49 5.48 -23.74
N ALA A 20 -15.39 4.50 -22.83
CA ALA A 20 -14.48 3.37 -22.96
C ALA A 20 -14.84 2.48 -24.16
N GLU A 21 -16.12 2.13 -24.33
CA GLU A 21 -16.65 1.40 -25.48
C GLU A 21 -16.43 2.16 -26.79
N HIS A 22 -16.59 3.48 -26.79
CA HIS A 22 -16.32 4.30 -27.98
C HIS A 22 -14.83 4.29 -28.36
N ARG A 23 -13.92 4.39 -27.37
CA ARG A 23 -12.47 4.28 -27.60
C ARG A 23 -12.05 2.89 -28.05
N ILE A 24 -12.61 1.84 -27.45
CA ILE A 24 -12.39 0.45 -27.86
C ILE A 24 -12.93 0.22 -29.27
N SER A 25 -14.11 0.74 -29.59
CA SER A 25 -14.71 0.67 -30.92
C SER A 25 -13.88 1.43 -31.95
N GLN A 26 -13.38 2.62 -31.65
CA GLN A 26 -12.47 3.36 -32.54
C GLN A 26 -11.19 2.57 -32.81
N ARG A 27 -10.50 2.09 -31.75
CA ARG A 27 -9.29 1.26 -31.91
C ARG A 27 -9.57 -0.05 -32.63
N SER A 28 -10.70 -0.69 -32.36
CA SER A 28 -11.15 -1.90 -33.06
C SER A 28 -11.47 -1.63 -34.53
N SER A 29 -12.03 -0.47 -34.87
CA SER A 29 -12.28 -0.06 -36.26
C SER A 29 -10.99 0.27 -37.00
N GLU A 30 -10.02 0.93 -36.34
CA GLU A 30 -8.68 1.18 -36.88
C GLU A 30 -7.93 -0.15 -37.13
N LEU A 31 -7.92 -1.04 -36.15
CA LEU A 31 -7.34 -2.39 -36.28
C LEU A 31 -8.07 -3.22 -37.33
N SER A 32 -9.40 -3.16 -37.40
CA SER A 32 -10.18 -3.87 -38.42
C SER A 32 -9.94 -3.32 -39.82
N ALA A 33 -9.73 -2.01 -39.97
CA ALA A 33 -9.37 -1.40 -41.25
C ALA A 33 -7.99 -1.90 -41.71
N ILE A 34 -7.02 -1.97 -40.79
CA ILE A 34 -5.70 -2.53 -41.03
C ILE A 34 -5.79 -4.01 -41.42
N VAL A 35 -6.54 -4.82 -40.65
CA VAL A 35 -6.72 -6.26 -40.91
C VAL A 35 -7.49 -6.53 -42.21
N GLN A 36 -8.51 -5.75 -42.55
CA GLN A 36 -9.22 -5.87 -43.82
C GLN A 36 -8.33 -5.51 -45.01
N GLN A 37 -7.42 -4.55 -44.85
CA GLN A 37 -6.42 -4.24 -45.88
C GLN A 37 -5.43 -5.40 -46.05
N PHE A 38 -4.95 -6.02 -44.96
CA PHE A 38 -4.12 -7.23 -45.05
C PHE A 38 -4.85 -8.41 -45.70
N ARG A 39 -6.14 -8.61 -45.40
CA ARG A 39 -6.96 -9.66 -46.04
C ARG A 39 -7.20 -9.41 -47.52
N ARG A 40 -7.40 -8.16 -47.95
CA ARG A 40 -7.49 -7.81 -49.39
C ARG A 40 -6.19 -8.13 -50.12
N VAL A 41 -5.05 -7.78 -49.53
CA VAL A 41 -3.72 -8.11 -50.08
C VAL A 41 -3.49 -9.62 -50.16
N GLY A 42 -3.87 -10.37 -49.12
CA GLY A 42 -3.78 -11.83 -49.12
C GLY A 42 -4.69 -12.51 -50.16
N ALA A 43 -5.88 -11.93 -50.42
CA ALA A 43 -6.81 -12.42 -51.43
C ALA A 43 -6.38 -12.07 -52.86
N GLU A 44 -5.65 -10.97 -53.06
CA GLU A 44 -5.04 -10.61 -54.35
C GLU A 44 -3.83 -11.51 -54.70
N THR A 45 -3.20 -12.14 -53.70
CA THR A 45 -2.08 -13.09 -53.88
C THR A 45 -2.50 -14.55 -54.03
N ASN A 46 -3.69 -14.83 -54.58
CA ASN A 46 -4.17 -16.20 -54.77
C ASN A 46 -3.22 -17.04 -55.65
N GLY A 47 -2.46 -17.90 -54.98
CA GLY A 47 -1.89 -19.12 -55.55
C GLY A 47 -0.54 -18.96 -56.25
N SER A 48 0.54 -18.80 -55.49
CA SER A 48 1.80 -19.49 -55.83
C SER A 48 2.64 -19.74 -54.58
N LYS A 49 2.98 -21.00 -54.36
CA LYS A 49 3.98 -21.45 -53.38
C LYS A 49 5.35 -21.07 -53.92
N ASP A 50 5.82 -19.87 -53.61
CA ASP A 50 7.25 -19.50 -53.57
C ASP A 50 7.35 -18.09 -53.01
N THR A 51 7.29 -17.98 -51.68
CA THR A 51 7.28 -16.70 -50.99
C THR A 51 8.54 -16.57 -50.16
N LEU A 52 9.58 -16.00 -50.76
CA LEU A 52 10.60 -15.26 -50.01
C LEU A 52 11.46 -14.28 -50.84
N ASN A 53 11.31 -14.15 -52.16
CA ASN A 53 12.26 -13.32 -52.95
C ASN A 53 11.72 -12.32 -53.98
N THR A 54 10.43 -11.97 -53.96
CA THR A 54 10.00 -10.81 -54.77
C THR A 54 8.80 -10.13 -54.15
N PHE A 55 9.05 -9.14 -53.28
CA PHE A 55 8.01 -8.17 -52.93
C PHE A 55 7.52 -7.50 -54.22
N SER A 56 6.23 -7.66 -54.55
CA SER A 56 5.67 -7.05 -55.76
C SER A 56 5.77 -5.51 -55.68
N ASP A 57 5.95 -4.85 -56.81
CA ASP A 57 6.01 -3.38 -56.92
C ASP A 57 4.80 -2.68 -56.28
N ASN A 58 3.66 -3.38 -56.17
CA ASN A 58 2.47 -2.90 -55.48
C ASN A 58 2.66 -2.84 -53.96
N THR A 59 3.38 -3.78 -53.36
CA THR A 59 3.71 -3.78 -51.92
C THR A 59 4.70 -2.67 -51.57
N LEU A 60 5.66 -2.39 -52.46
CA LEU A 60 6.60 -1.27 -52.34
C LEU A 60 5.90 0.09 -52.56
N LYS A 61 4.94 0.17 -53.49
CA LYS A 61 4.05 1.33 -53.63
C LYS A 61 3.20 1.56 -52.39
N LEU A 62 2.64 0.50 -51.79
CA LEU A 62 1.82 0.59 -50.58
C LEU A 62 2.63 1.04 -49.37
N LEU A 63 3.85 0.52 -49.19
CA LEU A 63 4.81 1.01 -48.20
C LEU A 63 5.15 2.48 -48.45
N LYS A 64 5.34 2.89 -49.71
CA LYS A 64 5.53 4.30 -50.09
C LYS A 64 4.28 5.16 -49.92
N GLU A 65 3.06 4.63 -49.95
CA GLU A 65 1.84 5.41 -49.68
C GLU A 65 1.58 5.55 -48.17
N LEU A 66 1.80 4.46 -47.40
CA LEU A 66 1.74 4.44 -45.93
C LEU A 66 2.84 5.31 -45.31
N THR A 67 4.02 5.35 -45.92
CA THR A 67 5.14 6.23 -45.51
C THR A 67 5.23 7.53 -46.31
N GLY A 68 4.41 7.74 -47.34
CA GLY A 68 4.49 8.91 -48.24
C GLY A 68 3.42 9.96 -48.03
N LYS A 69 2.40 9.69 -47.20
CA LYS A 69 1.57 10.74 -46.58
C LYS A 69 2.19 11.19 -45.24
N LYS A 70 3.47 11.51 -45.24
CA LYS A 70 4.16 12.05 -44.07
C LYS A 70 4.00 13.56 -44.03
N SER A 71 2.99 14.04 -43.30
CA SER A 71 3.11 15.38 -42.68
C SER A 71 3.40 15.30 -41.17
N LEU A 72 3.10 14.17 -40.50
CA LEU A 72 3.27 14.05 -39.05
C LEU A 72 4.03 12.76 -38.69
N HIS A 73 5.04 12.91 -37.82
CA HIS A 73 5.70 11.82 -37.12
C HIS A 73 5.20 11.82 -35.68
N VAL A 74 4.45 10.78 -35.31
CA VAL A 74 3.96 10.62 -33.94
C VAL A 74 5.12 10.15 -33.07
N PRO A 75 5.40 10.84 -31.94
CA PRO A 75 6.39 10.36 -30.97
C PRO A 75 6.08 8.93 -30.54
N SER A 76 7.10 8.09 -30.46
CA SER A 76 7.00 6.72 -29.98
C SER A 76 8.19 6.43 -29.06
N ILE A 77 8.17 5.29 -28.37
CA ILE A 77 9.30 4.82 -27.54
C ILE A 77 10.65 4.86 -28.29
N TYR A 78 10.62 4.61 -29.61
CA TYR A 78 11.81 4.64 -30.48
C TYR A 78 12.44 6.02 -30.64
N TYR A 79 11.74 7.09 -30.31
CA TYR A 79 12.33 8.44 -30.26
C TYR A 79 13.27 8.59 -29.06
N HIS A 80 12.91 8.01 -27.92
CA HIS A 80 13.70 8.07 -26.68
C HIS A 80 14.75 6.95 -26.60
N LEU A 81 14.46 5.80 -27.23
CA LEU A 81 15.28 4.59 -27.23
C LEU A 81 15.43 4.06 -28.69
N PRO A 82 16.13 4.78 -29.58
CA PRO A 82 16.24 4.41 -30.99
C PRO A 82 16.98 3.09 -31.23
N HIS A 83 17.82 2.65 -30.28
CA HIS A 83 18.53 1.38 -30.36
C HIS A 83 17.58 0.18 -30.34
N LEU A 84 16.35 0.32 -29.83
CA LEU A 84 15.36 -0.75 -29.84
C LEU A 84 14.98 -1.17 -31.27
N LEU A 85 15.10 -0.28 -32.27
CA LEU A 85 14.87 -0.60 -33.69
C LEU A 85 15.91 -1.58 -34.26
N GLN A 86 17.04 -1.76 -33.58
CA GLN A 86 18.11 -2.65 -34.03
C GLN A 86 17.82 -4.12 -33.70
N ASN A 87 16.87 -4.39 -32.80
CA ASN A 87 16.51 -5.75 -32.40
C ASN A 87 14.99 -5.85 -32.16
N GLU A 88 14.29 -6.64 -32.97
CA GLU A 88 12.83 -6.80 -32.89
C GLU A 88 12.36 -7.36 -31.53
N GLY A 89 13.20 -8.15 -30.87
CA GLY A 89 12.93 -8.73 -29.55
C GLY A 89 13.19 -7.80 -28.36
N SER A 90 13.60 -6.53 -28.56
CA SER A 90 14.06 -5.67 -27.44
C SER A 90 12.97 -5.30 -26.44
N LEU A 91 11.69 -5.45 -26.80
CA LEU A 91 10.54 -5.20 -25.93
C LEU A 91 9.84 -6.50 -25.47
N GLN A 92 10.39 -7.66 -25.81
CA GLN A 92 9.91 -8.95 -25.35
C GLN A 92 10.79 -9.42 -24.19
N PRO A 93 10.23 -9.97 -23.10
CA PRO A 93 11.05 -10.54 -22.03
C PRO A 93 11.97 -11.64 -22.58
N ALA A 94 13.24 -11.62 -22.16
CA ALA A 94 14.19 -12.69 -22.50
C ALA A 94 13.84 -13.99 -21.77
N VAL A 95 13.31 -13.86 -20.56
CA VAL A 95 12.71 -14.95 -19.80
C VAL A 95 11.32 -14.49 -19.36
N GLN A 96 10.33 -15.37 -19.52
CA GLN A 96 8.97 -15.18 -19.06
C GLN A 96 8.44 -16.51 -18.52
N ILE A 97 8.12 -16.56 -17.24
CA ILE A 97 7.58 -17.72 -16.53
C ILE A 97 6.26 -17.32 -15.88
N GLY A 98 5.24 -18.15 -16.03
CA GLY A 98 3.91 -17.96 -15.48
C GLY A 98 2.82 -18.15 -16.52
N ASN A 99 1.56 -18.07 -16.09
CA ASN A 99 0.41 -18.41 -16.94
C ASN A 99 -0.18 -17.21 -17.72
N GLY A 100 0.45 -16.04 -17.65
CA GLY A 100 -0.01 -14.85 -18.36
C GLY A 100 -1.40 -14.38 -17.90
N ARG A 101 -1.67 -14.43 -16.58
CA ARG A 101 -2.99 -14.15 -16.03
C ARG A 101 -3.35 -12.67 -16.21
N THR A 102 -4.62 -12.41 -16.54
CA THR A 102 -5.17 -11.06 -16.76
C THR A 102 -6.56 -10.95 -16.12
N GLY A 103 -7.12 -9.74 -16.08
CA GLY A 103 -8.45 -9.46 -15.54
C GLY A 103 -8.50 -9.39 -14.01
N VAL A 104 -7.36 -9.18 -13.35
CA VAL A 104 -7.28 -9.03 -11.89
C VAL A 104 -7.54 -7.59 -11.44
N SER A 105 -7.94 -7.39 -10.18
CA SER A 105 -8.10 -6.03 -9.65
C SER A 105 -6.75 -5.31 -9.50
N ILE A 106 -5.72 -5.99 -8.98
CA ILE A 106 -4.43 -5.35 -8.65
C ILE A 106 -3.26 -6.20 -9.17
N VAL A 107 -2.34 -5.55 -9.87
CA VAL A 107 -1.05 -6.11 -10.29
C VAL A 107 0.05 -5.52 -9.42
N MET A 108 0.83 -6.37 -8.75
CA MET A 108 1.94 -5.99 -7.87
C MET A 108 3.26 -6.17 -8.62
N GLY A 109 3.95 -5.09 -8.94
CA GLY A 109 5.25 -5.13 -9.60
C GLY A 109 6.41 -5.09 -8.61
N ILE A 110 7.29 -6.09 -8.65
CA ILE A 110 8.46 -6.20 -7.75
C ILE A 110 9.73 -6.35 -8.60
N PRO A 111 10.53 -5.29 -8.79
CA PRO A 111 11.83 -5.40 -9.41
C PRO A 111 12.87 -5.90 -8.40
N THR A 112 13.76 -6.77 -8.86
CA THR A 112 14.91 -7.27 -8.11
C THR A 112 16.17 -7.16 -8.97
N VAL A 113 17.28 -6.83 -8.32
CA VAL A 113 18.61 -6.73 -8.95
C VAL A 113 19.63 -7.46 -8.08
N LYS A 114 20.76 -7.83 -8.68
CA LYS A 114 21.83 -8.53 -7.98
C LYS A 114 22.41 -7.66 -6.86
N ARG A 115 22.42 -8.22 -5.64
CA ARG A 115 23.07 -7.63 -4.46
C ARG A 115 24.28 -8.47 -4.08
N GLU A 116 25.34 -7.83 -3.60
CA GLU A 116 26.56 -8.52 -3.18
C GLU A 116 26.38 -9.29 -1.85
N VAL A 117 25.55 -8.79 -0.93
CA VAL A 117 25.50 -9.27 0.45
C VAL A 117 24.34 -10.24 0.69
N LYS A 118 23.11 -9.80 0.42
CA LYS A 118 21.89 -10.55 0.72
C LYS A 118 20.79 -10.21 -0.29
N SER A 119 20.04 -11.21 -0.72
CA SER A 119 18.74 -11.04 -1.39
C SER A 119 17.62 -11.03 -0.36
N TYR A 120 16.62 -10.15 -0.56
CA TYR A 120 15.44 -10.02 0.30
C TYR A 120 14.15 -10.50 -0.38
N LEU A 121 14.26 -10.92 -1.65
CA LEU A 121 13.11 -11.20 -2.51
C LEU A 121 12.22 -12.31 -1.95
N VAL A 122 12.81 -13.39 -1.44
CA VAL A 122 12.07 -14.53 -0.91
C VAL A 122 11.28 -14.13 0.33
N GLU A 123 11.89 -13.38 1.25
CA GLU A 123 11.21 -12.87 2.45
C GLU A 123 10.08 -11.90 2.11
N THR A 124 10.30 -11.02 1.12
CA THR A 124 9.26 -10.11 0.62
C THR A 124 8.09 -10.86 0.02
N LEU A 125 8.35 -11.89 -0.81
CA LEU A 125 7.30 -12.70 -1.41
C LEU A 125 6.50 -13.47 -0.37
N HIS A 126 7.13 -14.08 0.63
CA HIS A 126 6.42 -14.67 1.76
C HIS A 126 5.54 -13.65 2.47
N SER A 127 6.09 -12.49 2.81
CA SER A 127 5.32 -11.43 3.47
C SER A 127 4.08 -11.00 2.67
N LEU A 128 4.18 -10.92 1.34
CA LEU A 128 3.05 -10.55 0.48
C LEU A 128 2.05 -11.70 0.32
N ILE A 129 2.51 -12.92 0.05
CA ILE A 129 1.69 -14.07 -0.30
C ILE A 129 0.98 -14.65 0.93
N ASP A 130 1.64 -14.70 2.08
CA ASP A 130 1.10 -15.27 3.32
C ASP A 130 0.02 -14.37 3.93
N ASN A 131 0.04 -13.07 3.61
CA ASN A 131 -0.98 -12.09 4.02
C ASN A 131 -2.12 -11.92 3.00
N LEU A 132 -2.22 -12.80 1.99
CA LEU A 132 -3.35 -12.85 1.05
C LEU A 132 -4.35 -13.96 1.42
N TYR A 133 -5.63 -13.61 1.44
CA TYR A 133 -6.72 -14.58 1.51
C TYR A 133 -6.86 -15.35 0.18
N PRO A 134 -7.43 -16.58 0.18
CA PRO A 134 -7.56 -17.39 -1.02
C PRO A 134 -8.26 -16.70 -2.21
N GLU A 135 -9.30 -15.90 -1.94
CA GLU A 135 -10.00 -15.12 -2.97
C GLU A 135 -9.13 -14.00 -3.54
N GLU A 136 -8.31 -13.37 -2.71
CA GLU A 136 -7.38 -12.31 -3.12
C GLU A 136 -6.26 -12.86 -4.00
N LYS A 137 -5.79 -14.10 -3.75
CA LYS A 137 -4.82 -14.78 -4.62
C LYS A 137 -5.35 -14.97 -6.05
N LEU A 138 -6.67 -15.08 -6.23
CA LEU A 138 -7.32 -15.16 -7.54
C LEU A 138 -7.53 -13.77 -8.18
N ASP A 139 -7.49 -12.71 -7.38
CA ASP A 139 -7.76 -11.32 -7.79
C ASP A 139 -6.49 -10.44 -7.83
N CYS A 140 -5.30 -11.06 -7.76
CA CYS A 140 -4.03 -10.35 -7.91
C CYS A 140 -2.92 -11.14 -8.62
N VAL A 141 -2.08 -10.43 -9.37
CA VAL A 141 -0.87 -11.00 -9.98
C VAL A 141 0.34 -10.28 -9.41
N ILE A 142 1.34 -11.04 -8.96
CA ILE A 142 2.65 -10.54 -8.55
C ILE A 142 3.62 -10.77 -9.71
N VAL A 143 4.13 -9.69 -10.29
CA VAL A 143 5.15 -9.75 -11.35
C VAL A 143 6.51 -9.45 -10.75
N VAL A 144 7.35 -10.46 -10.67
CA VAL A 144 8.76 -10.35 -10.28
C VAL A 144 9.59 -10.05 -11.52
N PHE A 145 10.18 -8.86 -11.58
CA PHE A 145 11.08 -8.45 -12.64
C PHE A 145 12.54 -8.56 -12.19
N ILE A 146 13.26 -9.52 -12.76
CA ILE A 146 14.70 -9.68 -12.53
C ILE A 146 15.42 -8.75 -13.50
N GLY A 147 15.86 -7.59 -13.00
CA GLY A 147 16.53 -6.55 -13.78
C GLY A 147 17.98 -6.88 -14.14
N GLU A 148 18.27 -8.13 -14.49
CA GLU A 148 19.61 -8.59 -14.87
C GLU A 148 19.59 -9.17 -16.27
N THR A 149 20.68 -8.99 -17.01
CA THR A 149 20.85 -9.50 -18.39
C THR A 149 21.71 -10.75 -18.44
N ASP A 150 22.35 -11.11 -17.32
CA ASP A 150 23.13 -12.35 -17.15
C ASP A 150 22.17 -13.53 -16.96
N ILE A 151 21.99 -14.33 -18.01
CA ILE A 151 21.03 -15.44 -18.07
C ILE A 151 21.32 -16.49 -16.99
N ASP A 152 22.59 -16.77 -16.68
CA ASP A 152 22.95 -17.77 -15.67
C ASP A 152 22.52 -17.31 -14.28
N TYR A 153 22.72 -16.02 -13.97
CA TYR A 153 22.21 -15.43 -12.73
C TYR A 153 20.68 -15.43 -12.69
N VAL A 154 20.02 -15.05 -13.78
CA VAL A 154 18.55 -15.03 -13.89
C VAL A 154 17.99 -16.43 -13.63
N HIS A 155 18.53 -17.48 -14.27
CA HIS A 155 18.12 -18.86 -14.02
C HIS A 155 18.40 -19.31 -12.58
N GLY A 156 19.49 -18.86 -11.96
CA GLY A 156 19.76 -19.12 -10.54
C GLY A 156 18.69 -18.54 -9.61
N VAL A 157 18.23 -17.31 -9.87
CA VAL A 157 17.13 -16.69 -9.12
C VAL A 157 15.82 -17.44 -9.37
N ILE A 158 15.52 -17.78 -10.62
CA ILE A 158 14.32 -18.55 -10.99
C ILE A 158 14.30 -19.90 -10.28
N ALA A 159 15.37 -20.67 -10.31
CA ALA A 159 15.43 -21.98 -9.65
C ALA A 159 15.17 -21.87 -8.15
N ASN A 160 15.64 -20.79 -7.50
CA ASN A 160 15.35 -20.53 -6.10
C ASN A 160 13.86 -20.20 -5.88
N LEU A 161 13.25 -19.40 -6.76
CA LEU A 161 11.82 -19.07 -6.68
C LEU A 161 10.92 -20.27 -6.98
N GLU A 162 11.27 -21.12 -7.95
CA GLU A 162 10.53 -22.34 -8.26
C GLU A 162 10.57 -23.33 -7.10
N LYS A 163 11.70 -23.41 -6.38
CA LYS A 163 11.83 -24.26 -5.20
C LYS A 163 10.86 -23.87 -4.08
N GLU A 164 10.74 -22.57 -3.80
CA GLU A 164 9.93 -22.08 -2.67
C GLU A 164 8.46 -21.79 -3.05
N PHE A 165 8.19 -21.31 -4.29
CA PHE A 165 6.89 -20.79 -4.75
C PHE A 165 6.31 -21.53 -5.97
N SER A 166 6.67 -22.80 -6.18
CA SER A 166 6.19 -23.61 -7.32
C SER A 166 4.66 -23.59 -7.48
N LYS A 167 3.91 -23.64 -6.38
CA LYS A 167 2.44 -23.62 -6.40
C LYS A 167 1.92 -22.28 -6.89
N GLU A 168 2.46 -21.19 -6.38
CA GLU A 168 2.05 -19.83 -6.71
C GLU A 168 2.39 -19.50 -8.17
N ILE A 169 3.56 -19.92 -8.66
CA ILE A 169 3.95 -19.79 -10.08
C ILE A 169 3.01 -20.61 -10.96
N SER A 170 2.78 -21.89 -10.64
CA SER A 170 1.89 -22.76 -11.43
C SER A 170 0.42 -22.31 -11.43
N SER A 171 -0.03 -21.63 -10.37
CA SER A 171 -1.37 -21.04 -10.29
C SER A 171 -1.51 -19.75 -11.09
N GLY A 172 -0.40 -19.15 -11.53
CA GLY A 172 -0.37 -17.84 -12.16
C GLY A 172 -0.58 -16.67 -11.19
N LEU A 173 -0.35 -16.88 -9.88
CA LEU A 173 -0.28 -15.80 -8.89
C LEU A 173 1.05 -15.05 -9.03
N VAL A 174 2.16 -15.77 -9.22
CA VAL A 174 3.49 -15.19 -9.41
C VAL A 174 3.92 -15.39 -10.86
N GLU A 175 4.33 -14.32 -11.51
CA GLU A 175 4.98 -14.33 -12.82
C GLU A 175 6.40 -13.79 -12.68
N ILE A 176 7.35 -14.37 -13.42
CA ILE A 176 8.76 -13.98 -13.38
C ILE A 176 9.17 -13.55 -14.79
N ILE A 177 9.74 -12.36 -14.91
CA ILE A 177 10.24 -11.83 -16.18
C ILE A 177 11.66 -11.28 -16.04
N SER A 178 12.42 -11.31 -17.13
CA SER A 178 13.70 -10.59 -17.25
C SER A 178 13.80 -9.87 -18.61
N PRO A 179 14.46 -8.71 -18.67
CA PRO A 179 14.61 -7.95 -19.90
C PRO A 179 15.73 -8.55 -20.78
N PRO A 180 15.62 -8.44 -22.12
CA PRO A 180 16.73 -8.76 -23.00
C PRO A 180 17.84 -7.72 -22.86
N GLY A 181 19.09 -8.11 -23.08
CA GLY A 181 20.22 -7.16 -23.06
C GLY A 181 20.06 -6.01 -24.05
N SER A 182 19.37 -6.24 -25.18
CA SER A 182 19.09 -5.23 -26.20
C SER A 182 18.06 -4.18 -25.77
N TYR A 183 17.33 -4.39 -24.67
CA TYR A 183 16.41 -3.39 -24.12
C TYR A 183 17.18 -2.14 -23.63
N TYR A 184 18.32 -2.34 -22.99
CA TYR A 184 19.07 -1.24 -22.40
C TYR A 184 19.92 -0.50 -23.44
N PRO A 185 19.93 0.85 -23.42
CA PRO A 185 20.87 1.62 -24.20
C PRO A 185 22.29 1.48 -23.63
N ASP A 186 23.29 2.01 -24.35
CA ASP A 186 24.62 2.21 -23.77
C ASP A 186 24.55 3.18 -22.57
N LEU A 187 24.85 2.67 -21.37
CA LEU A 187 24.86 3.41 -20.11
C LEU A 187 26.26 3.85 -19.68
N THR A 188 27.29 3.67 -20.50
CA THR A 188 28.68 4.03 -20.14
C THR A 188 28.94 5.54 -20.21
N ASN A 189 28.29 6.24 -21.15
CA ASN A 189 28.51 7.65 -21.46
C ASN A 189 27.43 8.58 -20.89
N LEU A 190 27.02 8.34 -19.64
CA LEU A 190 26.02 9.17 -18.96
C LEU A 190 26.64 10.43 -18.34
N LYS A 191 25.94 11.56 -18.45
CA LYS A 191 26.32 12.83 -17.81
C LYS A 191 26.12 12.74 -16.30
N THR A 192 27.17 13.07 -15.55
CA THR A 192 27.08 13.18 -14.08
C THR A 192 26.24 14.39 -13.69
N THR A 193 25.30 14.21 -12.77
CA THR A 193 24.43 15.28 -12.25
C THR A 193 24.29 15.17 -10.73
N PHE A 194 23.89 16.26 -10.07
CA PHE A 194 23.63 16.32 -8.61
C PHE A 194 24.82 15.93 -7.70
N GLY A 195 26.05 15.93 -8.23
CA GLY A 195 27.22 15.46 -7.49
C GLY A 195 27.30 13.93 -7.36
N ASP A 196 26.44 13.19 -8.06
CA ASP A 196 26.45 11.73 -8.05
C ASP A 196 27.69 11.17 -8.79
N SER A 197 28.20 10.03 -8.31
CA SER A 197 29.22 9.25 -9.03
C SER A 197 28.66 8.67 -10.33
N LYS A 198 29.53 8.27 -11.27
CA LYS A 198 29.11 7.64 -12.52
C LYS A 198 28.30 6.36 -12.27
N GLU A 199 28.70 5.58 -11.26
CA GLU A 199 28.04 4.34 -10.85
C GLU A 199 26.61 4.64 -10.36
N ARG A 200 26.45 5.68 -9.53
CA ARG A 200 25.14 6.09 -9.02
C ARG A 200 24.24 6.62 -10.14
N VAL A 201 24.79 7.38 -11.10
CA VAL A 201 24.05 7.85 -12.27
C VAL A 201 23.60 6.66 -13.14
N ARG A 202 24.50 5.73 -13.44
CA ARG A 202 24.17 4.50 -14.16
C ARG A 202 23.08 3.70 -13.44
N TRP A 203 23.21 3.54 -12.13
CA TRP A 203 22.24 2.82 -11.30
C TRP A 203 20.84 3.46 -11.39
N ARG A 204 20.70 4.77 -11.14
CA ARG A 204 19.38 5.45 -11.18
C ARG A 204 18.79 5.50 -12.59
N THR A 205 19.63 5.61 -13.63
CA THR A 205 19.17 5.59 -15.03
C THR A 205 18.67 4.22 -15.44
N LYS A 206 19.38 3.15 -15.05
CA LYS A 206 18.93 1.78 -15.28
C LYS A 206 17.63 1.50 -14.52
N GLN A 207 17.54 1.93 -13.26
CA GLN A 207 16.35 1.74 -12.42
C GLN A 207 15.09 2.35 -13.06
N ASN A 208 15.19 3.55 -13.65
CA ASN A 208 14.07 4.15 -14.40
C ASN A 208 13.59 3.24 -15.54
N LEU A 209 14.51 2.64 -16.30
CA LEU A 209 14.17 1.73 -17.40
C LEU A 209 13.58 0.41 -16.89
N ASP A 210 14.10 -0.10 -15.78
CA ASP A 210 13.58 -1.31 -15.11
C ASP A 210 12.10 -1.15 -14.73
N TYR A 211 11.75 -0.02 -14.11
CA TYR A 211 10.36 0.29 -13.78
C TYR A 211 9.50 0.45 -15.03
N CYS A 212 9.99 1.11 -16.09
CA CYS A 212 9.26 1.23 -17.35
C CYS A 212 8.96 -0.14 -17.96
N PHE A 213 9.92 -1.05 -18.01
CA PHE A 213 9.72 -2.40 -18.56
C PHE A 213 8.64 -3.15 -17.78
N LEU A 214 8.73 -3.13 -16.46
CA LEU A 214 7.77 -3.78 -15.58
C LEU A 214 6.36 -3.19 -15.71
N MET A 215 6.22 -1.87 -15.76
CA MET A 215 4.93 -1.20 -15.95
C MET A 215 4.31 -1.50 -17.31
N MET A 216 5.11 -1.51 -18.38
CA MET A 216 4.63 -1.86 -19.73
C MET A 216 4.11 -3.30 -19.76
N TYR A 217 4.83 -4.24 -19.13
CA TYR A 217 4.39 -5.64 -19.03
C TYR A 217 3.11 -5.81 -18.20
N ALA A 218 2.96 -5.03 -17.13
CA ALA A 218 1.84 -5.12 -16.20
C ALA A 218 0.55 -4.44 -16.68
N GLN A 219 0.64 -3.53 -17.65
CA GLN A 219 -0.45 -2.64 -18.06
C GLN A 219 -1.75 -3.36 -18.41
N GLU A 220 -1.68 -4.48 -19.15
CA GLU A 220 -2.88 -5.16 -19.64
C GLU A 220 -3.43 -6.21 -18.66
N LYS A 221 -2.81 -6.37 -17.48
CA LYS A 221 -3.12 -7.47 -16.56
C LYS A 221 -4.24 -7.17 -15.57
N GLY A 222 -4.44 -5.91 -15.19
CA GLY A 222 -5.43 -5.58 -14.18
C GLY A 222 -5.93 -4.14 -14.20
N ILE A 223 -6.77 -3.80 -13.23
CA ILE A 223 -7.39 -2.46 -13.11
C ILE A 223 -6.38 -1.47 -12.53
N TYR A 224 -5.65 -1.89 -11.51
CA TYR A 224 -4.65 -1.09 -10.82
C TYR A 224 -3.28 -1.76 -10.88
N TYR A 225 -2.24 -0.96 -10.91
CA TYR A 225 -0.85 -1.39 -10.76
C TYR A 225 -0.27 -0.76 -9.50
N ILE A 226 0.40 -1.54 -8.66
CA ILE A 226 1.15 -1.04 -7.51
C ILE A 226 2.63 -1.38 -7.65
N GLN A 227 3.47 -0.35 -7.56
CA GLN A 227 4.91 -0.49 -7.55
C GLN A 227 5.38 -0.84 -6.13
N LEU A 228 6.11 -1.95 -6.01
CA LEU A 228 6.75 -2.40 -4.78
C LEU A 228 8.28 -2.54 -5.01
N GLU A 229 8.99 -2.87 -3.94
CA GLU A 229 10.43 -3.21 -3.94
C GLU A 229 10.60 -4.62 -3.37
N ASP A 230 11.76 -5.24 -3.60
CA ASP A 230 12.04 -6.62 -3.20
C ASP A 230 12.55 -6.77 -1.76
N ASP A 231 12.56 -5.70 -0.97
CA ASP A 231 13.02 -5.65 0.42
C ASP A 231 12.01 -4.99 1.37
N ILE A 232 10.75 -5.43 1.29
CA ILE A 232 9.64 -4.91 2.09
C ILE A 232 8.93 -5.99 2.91
N ILE A 233 8.23 -5.54 3.96
CA ILE A 233 7.24 -6.33 4.69
C ILE A 233 5.88 -5.64 4.57
N ALA A 234 4.85 -6.42 4.28
CA ALA A 234 3.47 -5.98 4.21
C ALA A 234 2.72 -6.22 5.53
N LYS A 235 1.77 -5.33 5.86
CA LYS A 235 0.83 -5.54 6.97
C LYS A 235 -0.19 -6.63 6.61
N PRO A 236 -0.75 -7.33 7.62
CA PRO A 236 -1.91 -8.18 7.40
C PRO A 236 -3.06 -7.41 6.75
N ASN A 237 -3.85 -8.09 5.91
CA ASN A 237 -5.03 -7.50 5.23
C ASN A 237 -4.70 -6.27 4.34
N TYR A 238 -3.44 -6.12 3.91
CA TYR A 238 -3.03 -5.00 3.04
C TYR A 238 -3.84 -4.97 1.73
N PHE A 239 -4.10 -6.12 1.12
CA PHE A 239 -4.74 -6.20 -0.18
C PHE A 239 -6.16 -5.65 -0.17
N ASN A 240 -7.01 -6.19 0.72
CA ASN A 240 -8.36 -5.68 0.94
C ASN A 240 -8.36 -4.19 1.32
N THR A 241 -7.40 -3.75 2.15
CA THR A 241 -7.27 -2.34 2.54
C THR A 241 -6.99 -1.45 1.33
N ILE A 242 -6.05 -1.83 0.46
CA ILE A 242 -5.74 -1.12 -0.79
C ILE A 242 -6.97 -1.07 -1.69
N LYS A 243 -7.61 -2.23 -1.91
CA LYS A 243 -8.77 -2.35 -2.81
C LYS A 243 -9.93 -1.49 -2.34
N ASN A 244 -10.27 -1.54 -1.06
CA ASN A 244 -11.36 -0.74 -0.48
C ASN A 244 -11.05 0.76 -0.54
N PHE A 245 -9.81 1.16 -0.27
CA PHE A 245 -9.40 2.55 -0.37
C PHE A 245 -9.50 3.08 -1.81
N ALA A 246 -9.06 2.30 -2.79
CA ALA A 246 -9.19 2.64 -4.20
C ALA A 246 -10.68 2.76 -4.62
N LEU A 247 -11.53 1.86 -4.15
CA LEU A 247 -12.97 1.88 -4.43
C LEU A 247 -13.67 3.10 -3.80
N GLN A 248 -13.30 3.47 -2.57
CA GLN A 248 -13.82 4.67 -1.89
C GLN A 248 -13.50 5.96 -2.67
N LEU A 249 -12.36 5.98 -3.38
CA LEU A 249 -11.91 7.11 -4.20
C LEU A 249 -12.31 7.00 -5.68
N SER A 250 -13.20 6.08 -6.05
CA SER A 250 -13.59 5.85 -7.46
C SER A 250 -14.38 7.00 -8.11
N SER A 251 -14.91 7.92 -7.29
CA SER A 251 -15.56 9.16 -7.72
C SER A 251 -14.61 10.36 -7.78
N GLU A 252 -13.46 10.27 -7.11
CA GLU A 252 -12.47 11.34 -7.04
C GLU A 252 -11.47 11.25 -8.19
N GLU A 253 -10.94 12.39 -8.61
CA GLU A 253 -9.82 12.43 -9.54
C GLU A 253 -8.51 12.29 -8.76
N TRP A 254 -7.80 11.17 -8.97
CA TRP A 254 -6.49 10.92 -8.39
C TRP A 254 -5.56 10.31 -9.43
N MET A 255 -4.25 10.55 -9.26
CA MET A 255 -3.20 10.01 -10.13
C MET A 255 -2.34 8.97 -9.43
N ILE A 256 -2.06 9.15 -8.14
CA ILE A 256 -1.21 8.27 -7.35
C ILE A 256 -1.86 8.03 -5.99
N LEU A 257 -2.08 6.77 -5.63
CA LEU A 257 -2.36 6.42 -4.24
C LEU A 257 -1.08 5.93 -3.57
N GLU A 258 -0.76 6.47 -2.40
CA GLU A 258 0.44 6.11 -1.63
C GLU A 258 0.08 5.23 -0.43
N PHE A 259 0.71 4.06 -0.35
CA PHE A 259 0.61 3.13 0.79
C PHE A 259 1.92 3.02 1.59
N SER A 260 2.94 3.79 1.19
CA SER A 260 4.18 4.06 1.94
C SER A 260 4.69 5.45 1.58
N GLN A 261 5.28 6.16 2.54
CA GLN A 261 5.98 7.42 2.32
C GLN A 261 7.36 7.22 1.68
N LEU A 262 7.94 6.02 1.79
CA LEU A 262 9.30 5.75 1.35
C LEU A 262 9.37 5.58 -0.18
N GLY A 263 10.10 6.49 -0.82
CA GLY A 263 10.50 6.39 -2.23
C GLY A 263 9.35 5.96 -3.16
N PHE A 264 9.62 4.96 -4.00
CA PHE A 264 8.66 4.44 -4.96
C PHE A 264 7.82 3.26 -4.43
N ILE A 265 8.01 2.88 -3.17
CA ILE A 265 7.28 1.76 -2.55
C ILE A 265 5.81 2.13 -2.38
N GLY A 266 4.94 1.18 -2.69
CA GLY A 266 3.50 1.27 -2.45
C GLY A 266 2.82 2.39 -3.22
N LYS A 267 3.35 2.77 -4.40
CA LYS A 267 2.71 3.75 -5.27
C LYS A 267 1.80 3.02 -6.26
N MET A 268 0.51 3.29 -6.15
CA MET A 268 -0.52 2.68 -6.98
C MET A 268 -1.04 3.66 -8.03
N PHE A 269 -1.28 3.12 -9.22
CA PHE A 269 -1.74 3.83 -10.41
C PHE A 269 -2.91 3.08 -11.04
N GLN A 270 -3.75 3.79 -11.79
CA GLN A 270 -4.66 3.13 -12.72
C GLN A 270 -3.84 2.52 -13.86
N ALA A 271 -4.12 1.27 -14.24
CA ALA A 271 -3.36 0.59 -15.29
C ALA A 271 -3.38 1.35 -16.64
N PRO A 272 -4.49 1.98 -17.07
CA PRO A 272 -4.49 2.81 -18.28
C PRO A 272 -3.56 4.03 -18.22
N ASP A 273 -3.31 4.58 -17.02
CA ASP A 273 -2.45 5.75 -16.83
C ASP A 273 -0.95 5.41 -16.87
N LEU A 274 -0.60 4.12 -16.82
CA LEU A 274 0.80 3.68 -16.91
C LEU A 274 1.47 4.15 -18.20
N THR A 275 0.77 4.24 -19.33
CA THR A 275 1.35 4.75 -20.58
C THR A 275 1.91 6.16 -20.39
N LEU A 276 1.14 7.06 -19.78
CA LEU A 276 1.59 8.44 -19.55
C LEU A 276 2.79 8.49 -18.61
N ILE A 277 2.80 7.64 -17.57
CA ILE A 277 3.88 7.58 -16.60
C ILE A 277 5.16 7.06 -17.26
N VAL A 278 5.06 5.96 -18.01
CA VAL A 278 6.16 5.34 -18.74
C VAL A 278 6.75 6.31 -19.77
N GLU A 279 5.91 6.98 -20.56
CA GLU A 279 6.36 7.99 -21.54
C GLU A 279 7.11 9.14 -20.85
N PHE A 280 6.59 9.65 -19.73
CA PHE A 280 7.27 10.69 -18.99
C PHE A 280 8.63 10.25 -18.45
N ILE A 281 8.71 9.03 -17.92
CA ILE A 281 9.98 8.48 -17.45
C ILE A 281 10.95 8.34 -18.63
N PHE A 282 10.52 7.84 -19.80
CA PHE A 282 11.38 7.76 -20.99
C PHE A 282 11.86 9.11 -21.51
N MET A 283 11.11 10.19 -21.31
CA MET A 283 11.60 11.53 -21.65
C MET A 283 12.80 11.95 -20.79
N PHE A 284 12.87 11.50 -19.54
CA PHE A 284 13.81 12.03 -18.54
C PHE A 284 14.63 10.96 -17.78
N TYR A 285 14.68 9.71 -18.26
CA TYR A 285 15.29 8.59 -17.54
C TYR A 285 16.79 8.79 -17.22
N LYS A 286 17.51 9.60 -18.02
CA LYS A 286 18.91 9.97 -17.77
C LYS A 286 19.05 11.09 -16.74
N GLU A 287 18.05 11.96 -16.64
CA GLU A 287 18.17 13.24 -15.96
C GLU A 287 17.99 13.16 -14.45
N LYS A 288 16.98 12.41 -13.97
CA LYS A 288 16.61 12.36 -12.54
C LYS A 288 16.26 10.95 -12.08
N PRO A 289 16.40 10.63 -10.78
CA PRO A 289 15.88 9.39 -10.21
C PRO A 289 14.34 9.38 -10.23
N ILE A 290 13.77 8.18 -10.15
CA ILE A 290 12.34 7.94 -10.36
C ILE A 290 11.42 8.75 -9.42
N ASP A 291 11.77 8.84 -8.13
CA ASP A 291 10.96 9.53 -7.12
C ASP A 291 10.76 11.00 -7.48
N TRP A 292 11.83 11.60 -8.04
CA TRP A 292 11.80 12.98 -8.47
C TRP A 292 10.99 13.12 -9.75
N LEU A 293 11.13 12.19 -10.70
CA LEU A 293 10.34 12.22 -11.93
C LEU A 293 8.84 12.17 -11.63
N LEU A 294 8.41 11.31 -10.70
CA LEU A 294 7.00 11.24 -10.27
C LEU A 294 6.50 12.56 -9.67
N ASP A 295 7.30 13.19 -8.81
CA ASP A 295 6.95 14.51 -8.26
C ASP A 295 6.90 15.59 -9.35
N HIS A 296 7.75 15.50 -10.37
CA HIS A 296 7.74 16.42 -11.52
C HIS A 296 6.53 16.20 -12.42
N ILE A 297 6.04 14.97 -12.59
CA ILE A 297 4.77 14.71 -13.30
C ILE A 297 3.64 15.50 -12.64
N LEU A 298 3.53 15.42 -11.31
CA LEU A 298 2.50 16.15 -10.57
C LEU A 298 2.73 17.66 -10.66
N TRP A 299 3.99 18.11 -10.55
CA TRP A 299 4.32 19.53 -10.68
C TRP A 299 3.84 20.10 -12.02
N VAL A 300 4.16 19.42 -13.13
CA VAL A 300 3.77 19.84 -14.48
C VAL A 300 2.25 19.84 -14.65
N LYS A 301 1.55 18.88 -14.02
CA LYS A 301 0.08 18.77 -14.14
C LYS A 301 -0.70 19.83 -13.38
N VAL A 302 -0.28 20.19 -12.17
CA VAL A 302 -1.15 20.98 -11.27
C VAL A 302 -0.52 22.20 -10.62
N CYS A 303 0.80 22.38 -10.69
CA CYS A 303 1.44 23.53 -10.06
C CYS A 303 1.41 24.75 -10.98
N ASN A 304 0.90 25.86 -10.46
CA ASN A 304 0.94 27.15 -11.13
C ASN A 304 2.27 27.86 -10.79
N PRO A 305 3.15 28.15 -11.77
CA PRO A 305 4.42 28.83 -11.52
C PRO A 305 4.31 30.24 -10.91
N GLU A 306 3.15 30.89 -11.05
CA GLU A 306 2.88 32.23 -10.50
C GLU A 306 2.44 32.18 -9.03
N LYS A 307 2.25 30.99 -8.44
CA LYS A 307 1.82 30.80 -7.07
C LYS A 307 2.94 30.23 -6.19
N ASP A 308 2.72 30.30 -4.88
CA ASP A 308 3.68 29.83 -3.90
C ASP A 308 3.79 28.29 -3.83
N ALA A 309 4.84 27.83 -3.17
CA ALA A 309 5.10 26.40 -2.98
C ALA A 309 3.94 25.70 -2.24
N LYS A 310 3.33 26.38 -1.25
CA LYS A 310 2.20 25.82 -0.49
C LYS A 310 0.98 25.55 -1.36
N HIS A 311 0.69 26.43 -2.31
CA HIS A 311 -0.34 26.19 -3.31
C HIS A 311 -0.02 24.93 -4.13
N CYS A 312 1.21 24.83 -4.66
CA CYS A 312 1.64 23.67 -5.43
C CYS A 312 1.52 22.36 -4.61
N ASP A 313 1.99 22.35 -3.37
CA ASP A 313 1.91 21.19 -2.48
C ASP A 313 0.46 20.74 -2.24
N ARG A 314 -0.45 21.70 -2.02
CA ARG A 314 -1.88 21.40 -1.86
C ARG A 314 -2.48 20.81 -3.13
N GLN A 315 -2.15 21.35 -4.30
CA GLN A 315 -2.64 20.80 -5.56
C GLN A 315 -2.10 19.39 -5.82
N LYS A 316 -0.80 19.17 -5.56
CA LYS A 316 -0.19 17.84 -5.65
C LYS A 316 -0.88 16.85 -4.71
N ALA A 317 -1.22 17.26 -3.48
CA ALA A 317 -1.87 16.40 -2.49
C ALA A 317 -3.28 15.95 -2.91
N ASN A 318 -3.98 16.70 -3.76
CA ASN A 318 -5.28 16.28 -4.29
C ASN A 318 -5.16 15.11 -5.28
N LEU A 319 -4.09 15.08 -6.10
CA LEU A 319 -3.84 13.99 -7.04
C LEU A 319 -2.98 12.85 -6.46
N ARG A 320 -2.21 13.13 -5.41
CA ARG A 320 -1.35 12.18 -4.69
C ARG A 320 -1.93 11.96 -3.30
N ILE A 321 -2.89 11.04 -3.23
CA ILE A 321 -3.64 10.77 -2.01
C ILE A 321 -2.91 9.68 -1.23
N ARG A 322 -2.59 9.96 0.03
CA ARG A 322 -1.89 9.02 0.90
C ARG A 322 -2.86 8.28 1.82
N PHE A 323 -2.72 6.96 1.85
CA PHE A 323 -3.32 6.12 2.88
C PHE A 323 -2.48 6.13 4.15
N ARG A 324 -3.14 6.24 5.31
CA ARG A 324 -2.50 6.15 6.64
C ARG A 324 -3.28 5.17 7.51
N PRO A 325 -2.59 4.29 8.26
CA PRO A 325 -1.13 4.13 8.33
C PRO A 325 -0.54 3.42 7.11
N SER A 326 0.77 3.54 6.90
CA SER A 326 1.44 2.83 5.81
C SER A 326 1.31 1.32 5.95
N LEU A 327 1.16 0.64 4.80
CA LEU A 327 0.94 -0.79 4.69
C LEU A 327 2.23 -1.56 4.43
N PHE A 328 3.28 -0.88 3.96
CA PHE A 328 4.57 -1.47 3.62
C PHE A 328 5.70 -0.82 4.40
N GLN A 329 6.64 -1.63 4.87
CA GLN A 329 7.86 -1.20 5.55
C GLN A 329 9.08 -1.77 4.84
N HIS A 330 10.03 -0.90 4.47
CA HIS A 330 11.32 -1.30 3.94
C HIS A 330 12.18 -1.94 5.03
N VAL A 331 12.75 -3.10 4.76
CA VAL A 331 13.60 -3.87 5.69
C VAL A 331 15.01 -4.15 5.16
N GLY A 332 15.31 -3.71 3.93
CA GLY A 332 16.60 -3.90 3.28
C GLY A 332 17.74 -3.15 3.96
N LEU A 333 18.55 -3.82 4.78
CA LEU A 333 19.70 -3.19 5.44
C LEU A 333 20.83 -2.85 4.45
N HIS A 334 21.02 -3.69 3.43
CA HIS A 334 22.06 -3.56 2.41
C HIS A 334 21.44 -3.15 1.07
N SER A 335 21.83 -1.97 0.58
CA SER A 335 21.40 -1.48 -0.72
C SER A 335 22.01 -2.30 -1.87
N SER A 336 21.36 -2.29 -3.02
CA SER A 336 21.95 -2.76 -4.29
C SER A 336 23.06 -1.85 -4.82
N LEU A 337 23.18 -0.62 -4.30
CA LEU A 337 24.35 0.21 -4.52
C LEU A 337 25.45 -0.17 -3.51
N THR A 338 26.58 -0.68 -4.02
CA THR A 338 27.70 -1.21 -3.23
C THR A 338 28.12 -0.27 -2.09
N GLY A 339 28.26 -0.82 -0.89
CA GLY A 339 28.73 -0.11 0.30
C GLY A 339 27.69 0.76 1.03
N LYS A 340 26.45 0.88 0.53
CA LYS A 340 25.41 1.70 1.17
C LYS A 340 24.55 0.88 2.14
N LEU A 341 24.70 1.17 3.44
CA LEU A 341 23.80 0.70 4.49
C LEU A 341 22.57 1.60 4.59
N GLN A 342 21.38 1.00 4.61
CA GLN A 342 20.11 1.72 4.55
C GLN A 342 19.17 1.25 5.67
N LYS A 343 19.02 2.07 6.71
CA LYS A 343 18.07 1.84 7.81
C LYS A 343 16.89 2.80 7.65
N LEU A 344 16.06 2.59 6.63
CA LEU A 344 14.84 3.37 6.45
C LEU A 344 13.72 2.77 7.28
N THR A 345 13.02 3.63 8.03
CA THR A 345 11.77 3.30 8.72
C THR A 345 10.72 4.29 8.25
N ASP A 346 9.56 3.79 7.82
CA ASP A 346 8.47 4.66 7.41
C ASP A 346 7.80 5.22 8.66
N LYS A 347 7.64 6.54 8.71
CA LYS A 347 7.10 7.24 9.89
C LYS A 347 5.62 6.94 10.11
N ASP A 348 4.88 6.73 9.01
CA ASP A 348 3.46 6.44 9.02
C ASP A 348 3.21 4.92 9.11
N TYR A 349 4.26 4.08 9.04
CA TYR A 349 4.17 2.66 9.35
C TYR A 349 4.11 2.50 10.86
N MET A 350 2.88 2.56 11.39
CA MET A 350 2.64 2.09 12.75
C MET A 350 3.19 0.68 12.84
N LYS A 351 4.25 0.48 13.64
CA LYS A 351 4.64 -0.85 14.11
C LYS A 351 3.37 -1.53 14.61
N PRO A 352 3.22 -2.86 14.44
CA PRO A 352 2.04 -3.55 14.95
C PRO A 352 1.77 -3.03 16.36
N LEU A 353 0.59 -2.46 16.57
CA LEU A 353 0.17 -2.05 17.88
C LEU A 353 0.38 -3.29 18.75
N LEU A 354 1.30 -3.23 19.70
CA LEU A 354 1.42 -4.24 20.74
C LEU A 354 0.23 -4.13 21.71
N LEU A 355 -0.93 -3.70 21.20
CA LEU A 355 -2.22 -3.82 21.85
C LEU A 355 -2.48 -5.32 21.96
N LYS A 356 -2.35 -5.86 23.17
CA LYS A 356 -2.98 -7.13 23.49
C LYS A 356 -4.48 -6.89 23.43
N ILE A 357 -5.09 -7.30 22.32
CA ILE A 357 -6.53 -7.14 22.13
C ILE A 357 -7.24 -8.15 23.00
N HIS A 358 -8.14 -7.65 23.84
CA HIS A 358 -8.99 -8.46 24.70
C HIS A 358 -10.46 -8.27 24.34
N VAL A 359 -11.25 -9.32 24.49
CA VAL A 359 -12.70 -9.23 24.32
C VAL A 359 -13.33 -8.70 25.61
N ASN A 360 -13.47 -7.38 25.69
CA ASN A 360 -14.10 -6.70 26.84
C ASN A 360 -15.64 -6.77 26.79
N PRO A 361 -16.33 -6.66 27.93
CA PRO A 361 -17.80 -6.53 27.95
C PRO A 361 -18.27 -5.29 27.18
N PRO A 362 -19.42 -5.33 26.49
CA PRO A 362 -19.99 -4.12 25.88
C PRO A 362 -20.21 -3.01 26.92
N ALA A 363 -19.68 -1.81 26.63
CA ALA A 363 -19.75 -0.65 27.50
C ALA A 363 -19.79 0.65 26.70
N GLU A 364 -20.53 1.63 27.21
CA GLU A 364 -20.38 3.04 26.87
C GLU A 364 -19.17 3.59 27.62
N VAL A 365 -18.19 4.10 26.88
CA VAL A 365 -16.96 4.66 27.45
C VAL A 365 -16.99 6.18 27.40
N SER A 366 -16.50 6.84 28.44
CA SER A 366 -16.40 8.31 28.49
C SER A 366 -15.24 8.76 29.37
N THR A 367 -14.74 9.96 29.14
CA THR A 367 -13.63 10.51 29.92
C THR A 367 -13.72 12.03 30.01
N SER A 368 -13.22 12.60 31.11
CA SER A 368 -13.02 14.05 31.23
C SER A 368 -11.68 14.52 30.65
N LEU A 369 -10.74 13.59 30.42
CA LEU A 369 -9.41 13.94 29.92
C LEU A 369 -9.47 14.42 28.47
N LYS A 370 -8.68 15.45 28.15
CA LYS A 370 -8.62 16.01 26.81
C LYS A 370 -7.75 15.14 25.89
N VAL A 371 -8.41 14.53 24.91
CA VAL A 371 -7.79 13.63 23.92
C VAL A 371 -6.76 14.35 23.04
N TYR A 372 -5.64 13.68 22.78
CA TYR A 372 -4.60 14.13 21.87
C TYR A 372 -4.66 13.39 20.53
N GLN A 373 -4.54 14.14 19.42
CA GLN A 373 -4.41 13.66 18.04
C GLN A 373 -5.41 12.58 17.56
N GLY A 374 -6.55 12.42 18.23
CA GLY A 374 -7.60 11.46 17.83
C GLY A 374 -7.41 10.03 18.34
N HIS A 375 -6.52 9.83 19.33
CA HIS A 375 -6.35 8.59 20.10
C HIS A 375 -7.43 8.48 21.20
N THR A 376 -8.66 8.19 20.78
CA THR A 376 -9.85 8.25 21.65
C THR A 376 -10.03 6.96 22.47
N LEU A 377 -10.78 7.07 23.57
CA LEU A 377 -11.01 5.96 24.50
C LEU A 377 -11.85 4.85 23.86
N GLU A 378 -12.77 5.22 22.97
CA GLU A 378 -13.62 4.30 22.23
C GLU A 378 -12.79 3.35 21.36
N LYS A 379 -11.79 3.90 20.65
CA LYS A 379 -10.87 3.09 19.83
C LYS A 379 -10.06 2.12 20.67
N THR A 380 -9.63 2.54 21.87
CA THR A 380 -8.91 1.67 22.81
C THR A 380 -9.76 0.55 23.34
N TYR A 381 -11.02 0.84 23.69
CA TYR A 381 -11.92 -0.18 24.18
C TYR A 381 -12.29 -1.22 23.10
N MET A 382 -12.35 -0.79 21.84
CA MET A 382 -12.57 -1.65 20.67
C MET A 382 -11.30 -2.39 20.18
N GLY A 383 -10.13 -2.07 20.72
CA GLY A 383 -8.84 -2.66 20.31
C GLY A 383 -8.31 -2.14 18.98
N GLU A 384 -8.76 -0.96 18.52
CA GLU A 384 -8.35 -0.32 17.27
C GLU A 384 -7.10 0.57 17.43
N ASP A 385 -6.92 1.17 18.61
CA ASP A 385 -5.85 2.15 18.91
C ASP A 385 -5.58 2.20 20.43
N PHE A 386 -4.63 3.01 20.90
CA PHE A 386 -4.46 3.36 22.32
C PHE A 386 -5.13 4.70 22.65
N PHE A 387 -5.35 4.97 23.94
CA PHE A 387 -5.93 6.23 24.39
C PHE A 387 -4.78 7.15 24.78
N TRP A 388 -4.74 8.36 24.24
CA TRP A 388 -3.71 9.34 24.57
C TRP A 388 -4.35 10.67 24.93
N ALA A 389 -4.09 11.12 26.14
CA ALA A 389 -4.59 12.38 26.65
C ALA A 389 -3.47 13.27 27.16
N ILE A 390 -3.72 14.58 27.10
CA ILE A 390 -2.86 15.56 27.74
C ILE A 390 -2.87 15.38 29.27
N THR A 391 -1.98 16.10 29.95
CA THR A 391 -1.74 16.03 31.40
C THR A 391 -3.02 15.91 32.25
N PRO A 392 -3.25 14.77 32.92
CA PRO A 392 -4.36 14.58 33.84
C PRO A 392 -4.32 15.50 35.06
N THR A 393 -5.50 15.96 35.50
CA THR A 393 -5.69 16.77 36.70
C THR A 393 -6.49 16.02 37.76
N ALA A 394 -6.33 16.39 39.03
CA ALA A 394 -7.08 15.78 40.12
C ALA A 394 -8.59 15.92 39.90
N GLY A 395 -9.32 14.80 39.97
CA GLY A 395 -10.74 14.71 39.67
C GLY A 395 -11.05 14.24 38.25
N ASP A 396 -10.06 14.15 37.35
CA ASP A 396 -10.27 13.56 36.03
C ASP A 396 -10.64 12.07 36.12
N TYR A 397 -11.41 11.60 35.15
CA TYR A 397 -11.87 10.21 35.12
C TYR A 397 -11.87 9.58 33.73
N ILE A 398 -11.79 8.25 33.73
CA ILE A 398 -12.08 7.35 32.61
C ILE A 398 -13.17 6.39 33.09
N LEU A 399 -14.32 6.36 32.42
CA LEU A 399 -15.51 5.61 32.82
C LEU A 399 -15.86 4.57 31.76
N PHE A 400 -16.07 3.34 32.22
CA PHE A 400 -16.58 2.22 31.44
C PHE A 400 -17.92 1.80 32.03
N LYS A 401 -19.01 2.25 31.42
CA LYS A 401 -20.37 1.95 31.89
C LYS A 401 -20.95 0.80 31.08
N PHE A 402 -21.17 -0.34 31.71
CA PHE A 402 -21.64 -1.52 30.99
C PHE A 402 -23.09 -1.37 30.54
N ASP A 403 -23.39 -1.86 29.34
CA ASP A 403 -24.76 -1.86 28.79
C ASP A 403 -25.71 -2.71 29.65
N LYS A 404 -25.16 -3.76 30.28
CA LYS A 404 -25.83 -4.65 31.23
C LYS A 404 -24.88 -4.98 32.38
N PRO A 405 -25.37 -5.19 33.62
CA PRO A 405 -24.52 -5.59 34.74
C PRO A 405 -23.70 -6.85 34.43
N VAL A 406 -22.42 -6.85 34.77
CA VAL A 406 -21.45 -7.91 34.43
C VAL A 406 -20.87 -8.53 35.68
N ASN A 407 -20.84 -9.86 35.76
CA ASN A 407 -20.02 -10.57 36.74
C ASN A 407 -18.56 -10.55 36.28
N VAL A 408 -17.71 -9.79 36.97
CA VAL A 408 -16.29 -9.60 36.66
C VAL A 408 -15.45 -10.44 37.62
N GLU A 409 -14.49 -11.18 37.06
CA GLU A 409 -13.51 -11.98 37.79
C GLU A 409 -12.29 -11.14 38.13
N SER A 410 -11.71 -10.48 37.13
CA SER A 410 -10.49 -9.70 37.26
C SER A 410 -10.44 -8.54 36.26
N TYR A 411 -9.56 -7.59 36.53
CA TYR A 411 -9.26 -6.48 35.65
C TYR A 411 -7.75 -6.31 35.47
N LEU A 412 -7.35 -5.77 34.32
CA LEU A 412 -6.01 -5.28 34.02
C LEU A 412 -6.15 -4.01 33.17
N PHE A 413 -5.49 -2.95 33.63
CA PHE A 413 -5.29 -1.72 32.89
C PHE A 413 -3.80 -1.44 32.80
N HIS A 414 -3.28 -1.30 31.59
CA HIS A 414 -1.88 -0.98 31.34
C HIS A 414 -1.75 0.40 30.70
N SER A 415 -0.92 1.23 31.29
CA SER A 415 -0.67 2.61 30.92
C SER A 415 0.77 2.80 30.44
N GLY A 416 0.96 3.67 29.44
CA GLY A 416 2.24 3.83 28.73
C GLY A 416 2.40 2.86 27.57
N ASN A 417 3.31 3.20 26.65
CA ASN A 417 3.67 2.38 25.50
C ASN A 417 5.19 2.45 25.22
N GLN A 418 5.68 1.68 24.24
CA GLN A 418 7.12 1.61 23.94
C GLN A 418 7.69 2.91 23.35
N GLU A 419 6.85 3.73 22.71
CA GLU A 419 7.28 4.97 22.05
C GLU A 419 7.32 6.15 23.05
N HIS A 420 6.43 6.12 24.04
CA HIS A 420 6.24 7.11 25.07
C HIS A 420 6.14 6.43 26.46
N PRO A 421 7.22 5.84 26.97
CA PRO A 421 7.20 5.09 28.24
C PRO A 421 6.97 5.98 29.47
N GLY A 422 7.15 7.30 29.34
CA GLY A 422 6.90 8.28 30.40
C GLY A 422 5.45 8.74 30.50
N ASP A 423 4.62 8.47 29.48
CA ASP A 423 3.23 8.93 29.44
C ASP A 423 2.33 7.90 30.14
N ILE A 424 2.29 7.96 31.46
CA ILE A 424 1.59 6.97 32.30
C ILE A 424 0.58 7.63 33.26
N LEU A 425 -0.48 6.90 33.57
CA LEU A 425 -1.45 7.23 34.61
C LEU A 425 -0.79 7.03 35.98
N LEU A 426 -0.46 8.15 36.63
CA LEU A 426 0.07 8.20 37.99
C LEU A 426 -1.02 8.60 38.97
N ASN A 427 -0.98 8.03 40.18
CA ASN A 427 -1.90 8.38 41.27
C ASN A 427 -3.38 8.24 40.88
N THR A 428 -3.70 7.21 40.09
CA THR A 428 -5.06 6.91 39.63
C THR A 428 -5.60 5.68 40.38
N SER A 429 -6.81 5.75 40.94
CA SER A 429 -7.52 4.62 41.55
C SER A 429 -8.33 3.85 40.51
N VAL A 430 -8.53 2.55 40.76
CA VAL A 430 -9.52 1.72 40.07
C VAL A 430 -10.71 1.54 40.99
N GLU A 431 -11.88 1.91 40.48
CA GLU A 431 -13.12 1.98 41.24
C GLU A 431 -14.24 1.26 40.48
N VAL A 432 -15.17 0.63 41.21
CA VAL A 432 -16.31 -0.08 40.61
C VAL A 432 -17.61 0.33 41.26
N LEU A 433 -18.68 0.32 40.46
CA LEU A 433 -20.04 0.54 40.91
C LEU A 433 -20.83 -0.78 40.85
N PRO A 434 -21.19 -1.39 42.00
CA PRO A 434 -22.10 -2.53 42.04
C PRO A 434 -23.50 -2.16 41.52
N PHE A 435 -24.16 -3.08 40.81
CA PHE A 435 -25.53 -2.87 40.34
C PHE A 435 -26.57 -2.89 41.48
N LYS A 436 -26.33 -3.70 42.53
CA LYS A 436 -27.18 -3.77 43.72
C LYS A 436 -26.38 -3.27 44.92
N SER A 437 -26.53 -2.00 45.29
CA SER A 437 -25.77 -1.40 46.41
C SER A 437 -26.46 -1.55 47.77
N GLU A 438 -27.77 -1.84 47.80
CA GLU A 438 -28.55 -2.04 49.02
C GLU A 438 -28.57 -3.52 49.44
N GLY A 439 -28.22 -3.80 50.70
CA GLY A 439 -28.29 -5.15 51.28
C GLY A 439 -27.11 -6.08 50.96
N LEU A 440 -26.01 -5.58 50.41
CA LEU A 440 -24.80 -6.39 50.19
C LEU A 440 -24.18 -6.84 51.53
N GLU A 441 -24.06 -8.15 51.74
CA GLU A 441 -23.24 -8.74 52.80
C GLU A 441 -21.76 -8.65 52.42
N ILE A 442 -21.21 -7.45 52.51
CA ILE A 442 -19.79 -7.16 52.23
C ILE A 442 -18.98 -7.14 53.53
N SER A 443 -17.72 -7.59 53.43
CA SER A 443 -16.78 -7.62 54.56
C SER A 443 -16.55 -6.21 55.13
N LYS A 444 -16.10 -6.11 56.40
CA LYS A 444 -15.79 -4.82 57.01
C LYS A 444 -14.74 -4.04 56.21
N GLU A 445 -13.73 -4.74 55.69
CA GLU A 445 -12.67 -4.14 54.85
C GLU A 445 -13.20 -3.63 53.50
N THR A 446 -14.18 -4.32 52.91
CA THR A 446 -14.81 -3.88 51.65
C THR A 446 -15.72 -2.68 51.89
N LYS A 447 -16.39 -2.59 53.06
CA LYS A 447 -17.20 -1.42 53.46
C LYS A 447 -16.37 -0.15 53.59
N ASP A 448 -15.17 -0.25 54.16
CA ASP A 448 -14.28 0.90 54.36
C ASP A 448 -13.72 1.48 53.04
N LYS A 449 -13.84 0.74 51.94
CA LYS A 449 -13.43 1.17 50.58
C LYS A 449 -14.55 1.88 49.80
N ARG A 450 -15.74 2.03 50.38
CA ARG A 450 -16.89 2.69 49.75
C ARG A 450 -16.70 4.20 49.73
N LEU A 451 -16.94 4.79 48.57
CA LEU A 451 -16.93 6.23 48.31
C LEU A 451 -18.34 6.81 48.47
N GLU A 452 -18.42 8.13 48.66
CA GLU A 452 -19.67 8.86 48.89
C GLU A 452 -20.68 8.71 47.73
N ASP A 453 -20.17 8.57 46.51
CA ASP A 453 -20.96 8.40 45.27
C ASP A 453 -21.35 6.95 44.99
N GLY A 454 -21.07 6.03 45.93
CA GLY A 454 -21.45 4.62 45.84
C GLY A 454 -20.44 3.73 45.12
N TYR A 455 -19.36 4.28 44.57
CA TYR A 455 -18.26 3.48 44.03
C TYR A 455 -17.44 2.84 45.15
N PHE A 456 -16.74 1.75 44.83
CA PHE A 456 -15.80 1.07 45.73
C PHE A 456 -14.41 1.10 45.11
N ARG A 457 -13.42 1.56 45.87
CA ARG A 457 -12.02 1.55 45.42
C ARG A 457 -11.44 0.14 45.56
N ILE A 458 -11.14 -0.49 44.43
CA ILE A 458 -10.66 -1.88 44.37
C ILE A 458 -9.20 -2.02 43.94
N GLY A 459 -8.56 -0.94 43.53
CA GLY A 459 -7.14 -0.92 43.19
C GLY A 459 -6.61 0.48 42.92
N LYS A 460 -5.36 0.52 42.47
CA LYS A 460 -4.65 1.74 42.05
C LYS A 460 -3.58 1.39 41.03
N PHE A 461 -3.17 2.36 40.23
CA PHE A 461 -2.03 2.20 39.33
C PHE A 461 -0.72 2.22 40.12
N GLU A 462 0.13 1.22 39.86
CA GLU A 462 1.51 1.13 40.31
C GLU A 462 2.41 0.94 39.08
N ASN A 463 3.36 1.85 38.87
CA ASN A 463 4.27 1.83 37.71
C ASN A 463 3.55 1.68 36.35
N GLY A 464 2.40 2.36 36.19
CA GLY A 464 1.61 2.31 34.96
C GLY A 464 0.72 1.08 34.82
N VAL A 465 0.64 0.19 35.81
CA VAL A 465 -0.22 -1.00 35.75
C VAL A 465 -1.20 -1.01 36.91
N ALA A 466 -2.46 -1.34 36.64
CA ALA A 466 -3.45 -1.65 37.66
C ALA A 466 -4.11 -2.98 37.32
N GLU A 467 -3.85 -4.02 38.13
CA GLU A 467 -4.45 -5.33 37.97
C GLU A 467 -4.94 -5.89 39.31
N GLY A 468 -5.98 -6.71 39.26
CA GLY A 468 -6.52 -7.33 40.46
C GLY A 468 -7.78 -8.15 40.24
N MET A 469 -8.16 -8.90 41.28
CA MET A 469 -9.42 -9.64 41.34
C MET A 469 -10.54 -8.72 41.84
N VAL A 470 -11.75 -8.91 41.30
CA VAL A 470 -12.95 -8.23 41.81
C VAL A 470 -13.57 -9.09 42.90
N ASP A 471 -13.84 -8.49 44.06
CA ASP A 471 -14.53 -9.15 45.17
C ASP A 471 -15.90 -9.69 44.69
N PRO A 472 -16.15 -11.00 44.76
CA PRO A 472 -17.41 -11.59 44.30
C PRO A 472 -18.65 -10.97 44.95
N SER A 473 -18.54 -10.44 46.18
CA SER A 473 -19.64 -9.78 46.88
C SER A 473 -20.06 -8.44 46.26
N LEU A 474 -19.22 -7.83 45.40
CA LEU A 474 -19.55 -6.61 44.67
C LEU A 474 -20.25 -6.88 43.34
N ASN A 475 -20.24 -8.13 42.86
CA ASN A 475 -20.86 -8.51 41.60
C ASN A 475 -22.40 -8.57 41.71
N PRO A 476 -23.13 -8.26 40.62
CA PRO A 476 -22.63 -7.81 39.31
C PRO A 476 -22.28 -6.31 39.29
N ILE A 477 -21.27 -5.96 38.49
CA ILE A 477 -20.76 -4.59 38.33
C ILE A 477 -21.53 -3.85 37.23
N ALA A 478 -21.94 -2.62 37.50
CA ALA A 478 -22.57 -1.70 36.55
C ALA A 478 -21.56 -0.82 35.80
N ALA A 479 -20.47 -0.40 36.47
CA ALA A 479 -19.43 0.42 35.83
C ALA A 479 -18.05 0.26 36.49
N PHE A 480 -17.01 0.49 35.69
CA PHE A 480 -15.63 0.73 36.14
C PHE A 480 -15.27 2.21 35.96
N ARG A 481 -14.56 2.78 36.93
CA ARG A 481 -14.02 4.13 36.84
C ARG A 481 -12.55 4.15 37.24
N LEU A 482 -11.71 4.74 36.40
CA LEU A 482 -10.36 5.14 36.76
C LEU A 482 -10.41 6.60 37.18
N SER A 483 -10.06 6.90 38.43
CA SER A 483 -10.15 8.27 38.98
C SER A 483 -8.77 8.81 39.32
N VAL A 484 -8.42 9.96 38.76
CA VAL A 484 -7.13 10.64 38.98
C VAL A 484 -7.20 11.37 40.32
N ILE A 485 -6.42 10.90 41.29
CA ILE A 485 -6.47 11.40 42.68
C ILE A 485 -5.63 12.67 42.83
N GLN A 486 -4.55 12.80 42.06
CA GLN A 486 -3.62 13.93 42.12
C GLN A 486 -3.21 14.39 40.72
N ASN A 487 -2.85 15.66 40.60
CA ASN A 487 -2.34 16.21 39.33
C ASN A 487 -1.11 15.41 38.86
N SER A 488 -1.10 15.08 37.56
CA SER A 488 0.06 14.47 36.92
C SER A 488 1.00 15.54 36.38
N ALA A 489 2.30 15.24 36.32
CA ALA A 489 3.29 16.06 35.62
C ALA A 489 3.52 15.61 34.16
N VAL A 490 2.97 14.45 33.80
CA VAL A 490 3.15 13.80 32.50
C VAL A 490 1.80 13.57 31.82
N TRP A 491 1.83 13.37 30.51
CA TRP A 491 0.64 12.98 29.75
C TRP A 491 0.26 11.54 30.09
N ALA A 492 -0.93 11.11 29.66
CA ALA A 492 -1.43 9.78 29.99
C ALA A 492 -1.75 8.98 28.74
N ILE A 493 -1.16 7.79 28.67
CA ILE A 493 -1.54 6.76 27.69
C ILE A 493 -2.23 5.62 28.41
N LEU A 494 -3.39 5.17 27.94
CA LEU A 494 -3.97 3.87 28.33
C LEU A 494 -3.86 2.94 27.12
N ASN A 495 -3.04 1.90 27.26
CA ASN A 495 -2.61 1.03 26.17
C ASN A 495 -3.23 -0.36 26.23
N GLU A 496 -3.67 -0.86 27.40
CA GLU A 496 -4.35 -2.16 27.48
C GLU A 496 -5.52 -2.05 28.44
N ILE A 497 -6.66 -2.61 28.02
CA ILE A 497 -7.86 -2.73 28.83
C ILE A 497 -8.29 -4.19 28.75
N HIS A 498 -8.32 -4.86 29.90
CA HIS A 498 -8.85 -6.20 30.03
C HIS A 498 -9.78 -6.28 31.24
N ILE A 499 -11.06 -6.53 30.98
CA ILE A 499 -12.06 -6.79 32.02
C ILE A 499 -12.59 -8.20 31.79
N LYS A 500 -12.13 -9.14 32.61
CA LYS A 500 -12.44 -10.56 32.44
C LYS A 500 -13.75 -10.90 33.14
N LYS A 501 -14.70 -11.46 32.38
CA LYS A 501 -15.97 -11.96 32.94
C LYS A 501 -15.77 -13.28 33.67
N VAL A 502 -16.55 -13.52 34.72
CA VAL A 502 -16.69 -14.86 35.31
C VAL A 502 -17.25 -15.79 34.23
N THR A 503 -16.55 -16.90 33.97
CA THR A 503 -17.01 -17.94 33.06
C THR A 503 -18.01 -18.82 33.81
N ASN A 504 -19.24 -18.92 33.30
CA ASN A 504 -20.24 -19.86 33.82
C ASN A 504 -19.95 -21.28 33.37
#